data_AF-A0A2E0H9H8-F1
#
_entry.id   AF-A0A2E0H9H8-F1
#
_cell.length_a   1.000
_cell.length_b   1.000
_cell.length_c   1.000
_cell.angle_alpha   90.00
_cell.angle_beta   90.00
_cell.angle_gamma   90.00
#
_symmetry.space_group_name_H-M   'P 1'
#
loop_
_entity.id
_entity.type
_entity.pdbx_description
1 polymer ?
#
loop_
_entity_poly.entity_id
_entity_poly.type
_entity_poly.pdbx_seq_one_letter_code
_entity_poly.pdbx_strand_id
1 'polypeptide(L)'
;SYLDQWDIRTLNDETQATLALNVAISDWAKEEGIADQEILDRLKDHSNRKMAEKSANYGVELFRMAEKSILLQILDQQWKEHLLYLDHLRQGINLRAYAQRDPLNEYKREAFNLFDAMLINVRKVVTGALANLEIQVEQSPQSGINDDVVAEYERSSPEVEPNLDNNASRPMVRNSKGNIDPNNPASWGKVPRNALCPCGSGKKFKHCHGKI
;
A
#
# COMPACT_ATOMS: atom_id res chain seq x y z
N SER A 1 -5.94 -41.82 -8.47
CA SER A 1 -6.98 -40.81 -8.20
C SER A 1 -7.84 -40.74 -9.45
N TYR A 2 -9.17 -40.81 -9.36
CA TYR A 2 -10.03 -40.74 -10.56
C TYR A 2 -10.09 -39.28 -11.02
N LEU A 3 -9.46 -38.97 -12.16
CA LEU A 3 -9.41 -37.62 -12.76
C LEU A 3 -10.80 -36.98 -12.92
N ASP A 4 -11.85 -37.79 -13.06
CA ASP A 4 -13.24 -37.33 -13.20
C ASP A 4 -13.83 -36.65 -11.94
N GLN A 5 -13.18 -36.76 -10.79
CA GLN A 5 -13.64 -36.09 -9.56
C GLN A 5 -13.04 -34.68 -9.37
N TRP A 6 -12.15 -34.26 -10.26
CA TRP A 6 -11.44 -32.99 -10.11
C TRP A 6 -12.25 -31.83 -10.69
N ASP A 7 -12.55 -30.85 -9.85
CA ASP A 7 -13.03 -29.55 -10.33
C ASP A 7 -11.85 -28.68 -10.78
N ILE A 8 -11.40 -28.93 -12.01
CA ILE A 8 -10.29 -28.21 -12.64
C ILE A 8 -10.58 -26.71 -12.76
N ARG A 9 -11.85 -26.34 -12.97
CA ARG A 9 -12.25 -24.93 -13.11
C ARG A 9 -12.03 -24.18 -11.80
N THR A 10 -12.59 -24.72 -10.73
CA THR A 10 -12.43 -24.16 -9.38
C THR A 10 -10.97 -24.11 -8.96
N LEU A 11 -10.19 -25.16 -9.25
CA LEU A 11 -8.76 -25.18 -8.96
C LEU A 11 -8.00 -24.07 -9.70
N ASN A 12 -8.34 -23.80 -10.96
CA ASN A 12 -7.70 -22.74 -11.73
C ASN A 12 -8.08 -21.35 -11.18
N ASP A 13 -9.37 -21.13 -10.90
CA ASP A 13 -9.86 -19.87 -10.35
C ASP A 13 -9.25 -19.57 -8.98
N GLU A 14 -9.18 -20.57 -8.09
CA GLU A 14 -8.55 -20.41 -6.77
C GLU A 14 -7.03 -20.22 -6.85
N THR A 15 -6.37 -20.87 -7.82
CA THR A 15 -4.94 -20.70 -8.09
C THR A 15 -4.65 -19.28 -8.54
N GLN A 16 -5.46 -18.73 -9.44
CA GLN A 16 -5.30 -17.37 -9.90
C GLN A 16 -5.65 -16.36 -8.78
N ALA A 17 -6.71 -16.60 -8.01
CA ALA A 17 -7.08 -15.71 -6.90
C ALA A 17 -6.02 -15.68 -5.78
N THR A 18 -5.45 -16.85 -5.42
CA THR A 18 -4.57 -16.98 -4.24
C THR A 18 -3.09 -16.85 -4.60
N LEU A 19 -2.64 -17.40 -5.73
CA LEU A 19 -1.24 -17.39 -6.15
C LEU A 19 -0.96 -16.40 -7.29
N ALA A 20 -2.01 -15.82 -7.88
CA ALA A 20 -1.93 -14.96 -9.07
C ALA A 20 -1.09 -15.61 -10.18
N LEU A 21 -1.23 -16.94 -10.32
CA LEU A 21 -0.59 -17.73 -11.35
C LEU A 21 -1.59 -17.99 -12.47
N ASN A 22 -1.19 -17.69 -13.70
CA ASN A 22 -1.93 -18.05 -14.90
C ASN A 22 -1.29 -19.33 -15.46
N VAL A 23 -1.75 -20.48 -14.99
CA VAL A 23 -1.21 -21.80 -15.38
C VAL A 23 -2.30 -22.63 -16.06
N ALA A 24 -1.91 -23.42 -17.05
CA ALA A 24 -2.83 -24.29 -17.78
C ALA A 24 -3.06 -25.61 -17.02
N ILE A 25 -3.69 -25.55 -15.84
CA ILE A 25 -3.95 -26.73 -14.98
C ILE A 25 -4.76 -27.79 -15.75
N SER A 26 -5.66 -27.34 -16.63
CA SER A 26 -6.46 -28.21 -17.51
C SER A 26 -5.62 -29.07 -18.45
N ASP A 27 -4.43 -28.60 -18.84
CA ASP A 27 -3.55 -29.36 -19.72
C ASP A 27 -2.71 -30.34 -18.91
N TRP A 28 -2.28 -29.97 -17.70
CA TRP A 28 -1.65 -30.89 -16.77
C TRP A 28 -2.60 -32.04 -16.42
N ALA A 29 -3.86 -31.77 -16.09
CA ALA A 29 -4.82 -32.83 -15.76
C ALA A 29 -5.06 -33.86 -16.89
N LYS A 30 -4.67 -33.56 -18.13
CA LYS A 30 -4.77 -34.49 -19.27
C LYS A 30 -3.51 -35.35 -19.46
N GLU A 31 -2.38 -35.03 -18.84
CA GLU A 31 -1.16 -35.84 -18.96
C GLU A 31 -1.34 -37.18 -18.20
N GLU A 32 -1.06 -38.30 -18.86
CA GLU A 32 -1.16 -39.62 -18.25
C GLU A 32 -0.19 -39.75 -17.06
N GLY A 33 -0.69 -40.24 -15.91
CA GLY A 33 0.13 -40.55 -14.74
C GLY A 33 0.29 -39.42 -13.73
N ILE A 34 -0.40 -38.29 -13.91
CA ILE A 34 -0.39 -37.23 -12.91
C ILE A 34 -1.21 -37.61 -11.67
N ALA A 35 -0.53 -37.57 -10.52
CA ALA A 35 -1.14 -37.72 -9.20
C ALA A 35 -1.35 -36.35 -8.54
N ASP A 36 -2.24 -36.31 -7.55
CA ASP A 36 -2.57 -35.12 -6.74
C ASP A 36 -1.30 -34.38 -6.25
N GLN A 37 -0.30 -35.15 -5.83
CA GLN A 37 0.97 -34.63 -5.32
C GLN A 37 1.79 -33.90 -6.40
N GLU A 38 1.78 -34.39 -7.63
CA GLU A 38 2.54 -33.81 -8.74
C GLU A 38 2.00 -32.41 -9.11
N ILE A 39 0.67 -32.24 -9.15
CA ILE A 39 0.07 -30.93 -9.41
C ILE A 39 0.38 -29.95 -8.26
N LEU A 40 0.31 -30.42 -7.02
CA LEU A 40 0.68 -29.59 -5.87
C LEU A 40 2.14 -29.14 -5.94
N ASP A 41 3.06 -30.03 -6.30
CA ASP A 41 4.49 -29.71 -6.35
C ASP A 41 4.83 -28.80 -7.54
N ARG A 42 4.19 -29.00 -8.71
CA ARG A 42 4.28 -28.05 -9.82
C ARG A 42 3.77 -26.66 -9.43
N LEU A 43 2.60 -26.56 -8.80
CA LEU A 43 2.05 -25.27 -8.35
C LEU A 43 2.96 -24.56 -7.33
N LYS A 44 3.53 -25.31 -6.39
CA LYS A 44 4.50 -24.77 -5.42
C LYS A 44 5.75 -24.26 -6.14
N ASP A 45 6.29 -25.00 -7.10
CA ASP A 45 7.46 -24.57 -7.86
C ASP A 45 7.19 -23.27 -8.64
N HIS A 46 6.08 -23.22 -9.37
CA HIS A 46 5.65 -22.00 -10.08
C HIS A 46 5.46 -20.81 -9.13
N SER A 47 4.85 -21.03 -7.97
CA SER A 47 4.67 -19.98 -6.95
C SER A 47 6.01 -19.51 -6.39
N ASN A 48 6.90 -20.43 -6.02
CA ASN A 48 8.20 -20.11 -5.45
C ASN A 48 9.07 -19.32 -6.43
N ARG A 49 9.08 -19.73 -7.70
CA ARG A 49 9.81 -19.04 -8.76
C ARG A 49 9.29 -17.62 -8.97
N LYS A 50 7.98 -17.43 -9.06
CA LYS A 50 7.37 -16.09 -9.17
C LYS A 50 7.73 -15.19 -7.97
N MET A 51 7.73 -15.73 -6.75
CA MET A 51 8.09 -14.99 -5.55
C MET A 51 9.59 -14.63 -5.52
N ALA A 52 10.46 -15.54 -5.95
CA ALA A 52 11.89 -15.28 -6.07
C ALA A 52 12.19 -14.19 -7.11
N GLU A 53 11.53 -14.25 -8.28
CA GLU A 53 11.63 -13.22 -9.32
C GLU A 53 11.18 -11.85 -8.81
N LYS A 54 10.04 -11.78 -8.10
CA LYS A 54 9.57 -10.54 -7.46
C LYS A 54 10.59 -9.99 -6.44
N SER A 55 11.11 -10.85 -5.57
CA SER A 55 12.09 -10.43 -4.57
C SER A 55 13.39 -9.91 -5.20
N ALA A 56 13.81 -10.48 -6.33
CA ALA A 56 14.98 -10.00 -7.07
C ALA A 56 14.70 -8.66 -7.77
N ASN A 57 13.54 -8.52 -8.41
CA ASN A 57 13.15 -7.32 -9.17
C ASN A 57 12.94 -6.09 -8.27
N TYR A 58 12.35 -6.25 -7.09
CA TYR A 58 12.11 -5.14 -6.16
C TYR A 58 13.27 -4.89 -5.19
N GLY A 59 14.21 -5.83 -5.10
CA GLY A 59 15.26 -5.83 -4.09
C GLY A 59 14.83 -6.54 -2.81
N VAL A 60 15.70 -7.42 -2.32
CA VAL A 60 15.41 -8.35 -1.22
C VAL A 60 14.98 -7.60 0.05
N GLU A 61 15.67 -6.51 0.42
CA GLU A 61 15.38 -5.79 1.66
C GLU A 61 14.00 -5.10 1.62
N LEU A 62 13.71 -4.39 0.52
CA LEU A 62 12.42 -3.73 0.33
C LEU A 62 11.27 -4.75 0.33
N PHE A 63 11.48 -5.89 -0.33
CA PHE A 63 10.50 -6.97 -0.36
C PHE A 63 10.27 -7.58 1.02
N ARG A 64 11.33 -7.85 1.79
CA ARG A 64 11.24 -8.35 3.18
C ARG A 64 10.49 -7.38 4.10
N MET A 65 10.71 -6.08 3.95
CA MET A 65 9.97 -5.06 4.69
C MET A 65 8.47 -5.10 4.33
N ALA A 66 8.16 -5.22 3.03
CA ALA A 66 6.78 -5.34 2.58
C ALA A 66 6.11 -6.62 3.11
N GLU A 67 6.78 -7.78 3.05
CA GLU A 67 6.31 -9.05 3.60
C GLU A 67 5.92 -8.91 5.07
N LYS A 68 6.83 -8.37 5.89
CA LYS A 68 6.60 -8.17 7.31
C LYS A 68 5.44 -7.21 7.58
N SER A 69 5.38 -6.10 6.85
CA SER A 69 4.33 -5.09 7.00
C SER A 69 2.95 -5.67 6.68
N ILE A 70 2.83 -6.36 5.53
CA ILE A 70 1.60 -6.99 5.06
C ILE A 70 1.13 -8.07 6.03
N LEU A 71 2.05 -8.95 6.48
CA LEU A 71 1.73 -10.00 7.44
C LEU A 71 1.19 -9.43 8.75
N LEU A 72 1.88 -8.44 9.32
CA LEU A 72 1.46 -7.83 10.59
C LEU A 72 0.11 -7.11 10.47
N GLN A 73 -0.08 -6.36 9.39
CA GLN A 73 -1.34 -5.65 9.15
C GLN A 73 -2.53 -6.61 9.02
N ILE A 74 -2.36 -7.70 8.25
CA ILE A 74 -3.42 -8.70 8.07
C ILE A 74 -3.67 -9.46 9.37
N LEU A 75 -2.61 -9.86 10.08
CA LEU A 75 -2.75 -10.55 11.36
C LEU A 75 -3.50 -9.71 12.39
N ASP A 76 -3.16 -8.42 12.52
CA ASP A 76 -3.82 -7.50 13.44
C ASP A 76 -5.30 -7.33 13.10
N GLN A 77 -5.65 -7.21 11.81
CA GLN A 77 -7.04 -7.11 11.38
C GLN A 77 -7.82 -8.39 11.70
N GLN A 78 -7.28 -9.55 11.33
CA GLN A 78 -7.91 -10.84 11.58
C GLN A 78 -8.04 -11.16 13.07
N TRP A 79 -7.07 -10.75 13.88
CA TRP A 79 -7.13 -10.89 15.33
C TRP A 79 -8.24 -10.03 15.94
N LYS A 80 -8.39 -8.77 15.52
CA LYS A 80 -9.48 -7.90 15.98
C LYS A 80 -10.85 -8.48 15.62
N GLU A 81 -11.01 -8.97 14.40
CA GLU A 81 -12.23 -9.66 13.97
C GLU A 81 -12.50 -10.92 14.81
N HIS A 82 -11.47 -11.72 15.09
CA HIS A 82 -11.59 -12.89 15.96
C HIS A 82 -12.03 -12.53 17.38
N LEU A 83 -11.46 -11.48 17.99
CA LEU A 83 -11.89 -11.01 19.30
C LEU A 83 -13.36 -10.57 19.31
N LEU A 84 -13.82 -9.91 18.24
CA LEU A 84 -15.23 -9.55 18.08
C LEU A 84 -16.13 -10.79 17.99
N TYR A 85 -15.71 -11.81 17.21
CA TYR A 85 -16.43 -13.08 17.12
C TYR A 85 -16.50 -13.80 18.47
N LEU A 86 -15.42 -13.79 19.26
CA LEU A 86 -15.43 -14.37 20.60
C LEU A 86 -16.38 -13.63 21.56
N ASP A 87 -16.49 -12.31 21.44
CA ASP A 87 -17.44 -11.54 22.24
C ASP A 87 -18.89 -11.90 21.89
N HIS A 88 -19.23 -11.97 20.59
CA HIS A 88 -20.54 -12.42 20.13
C HIS A 88 -20.84 -13.86 20.58
N LEU A 89 -19.86 -14.76 20.47
CA LEU A 89 -19.99 -16.14 20.91
C LEU A 89 -20.28 -16.21 22.42
N ARG A 90 -19.58 -15.41 23.22
CA ARG A 90 -19.79 -15.33 24.67
C ARG A 90 -21.19 -14.83 25.03
N GLN A 91 -21.74 -13.88 24.28
CA GLN A 91 -23.11 -13.39 24.51
C GLN A 91 -24.16 -14.47 24.18
N GLY A 92 -23.95 -15.25 23.12
CA GLY A 92 -24.87 -16.32 22.67
C GLY A 92 -24.78 -17.64 23.44
N ILE A 93 -23.68 -17.90 24.16
CA ILE A 93 -23.44 -19.22 24.78
C ILE A 93 -24.45 -19.57 25.89
N ASN A 94 -25.01 -18.55 26.56
CA ASN A 94 -26.00 -18.74 27.62
C ASN A 94 -27.29 -19.39 27.09
N LEU A 95 -27.62 -19.20 25.81
CA LEU A 95 -28.77 -19.88 25.19
C LEU A 95 -28.54 -21.40 25.06
N ARG A 96 -27.28 -21.86 25.02
CA ARG A 96 -26.95 -23.30 24.95
C ARG A 96 -27.03 -24.00 26.30
N ALA A 97 -26.94 -23.26 27.40
CA ALA A 97 -27.20 -23.78 28.74
C ALA A 97 -28.62 -24.36 28.85
N TYR A 98 -29.59 -23.78 28.11
CA TYR A 98 -30.97 -24.29 28.05
C TYR A 98 -31.07 -25.66 27.38
N ALA A 99 -30.11 -26.04 26.54
CA ALA A 99 -30.05 -27.36 25.89
C ALA A 99 -29.33 -28.42 26.74
N GLN A 100 -29.13 -28.17 28.04
CA GLN A 100 -28.43 -29.06 28.98
C GLN A 100 -26.99 -29.43 28.58
N ARG A 101 -26.38 -28.66 27.67
CA ARG A 101 -24.96 -28.77 27.34
C ARG A 101 -24.17 -27.83 28.22
N ASP A 102 -22.96 -28.24 28.61
CA ASP A 102 -22.04 -27.39 29.37
C ASP A 102 -21.60 -26.18 28.51
N PRO A 103 -22.04 -24.95 28.83
CA PRO A 103 -21.75 -23.77 28.03
C PRO A 103 -20.25 -23.50 27.89
N LEU A 104 -19.46 -23.84 28.92
CA LEU A 104 -18.02 -23.56 28.92
C LEU A 104 -17.29 -24.46 27.92
N ASN A 105 -17.68 -25.74 27.83
CA ASN A 105 -17.06 -26.68 26.90
C ASN A 105 -17.46 -26.37 25.45
N GLU A 106 -18.71 -25.99 25.23
CA GLU A 106 -19.19 -25.55 23.92
C GLU A 106 -18.45 -24.27 23.46
N TYR A 107 -18.29 -23.30 24.35
CA TYR A 107 -17.52 -22.08 24.08
C TYR A 107 -16.08 -22.41 23.66
N LYS A 108 -15.38 -23.24 24.44
CA LYS A 108 -13.99 -23.61 24.15
C LYS A 108 -13.85 -24.29 22.79
N ARG A 109 -14.74 -25.23 22.47
CA ARG A 109 -14.71 -25.97 21.20
C ARG A 109 -14.92 -25.04 20.02
N GLU A 110 -15.91 -24.16 20.09
CA GLU A 110 -16.19 -23.23 18.99
C GLU A 110 -15.17 -22.11 18.87
N ALA A 111 -14.71 -21.55 20.00
CA ALA A 111 -13.62 -20.58 20.01
C ALA A 111 -12.36 -21.14 19.35
N PHE A 112 -12.02 -22.40 19.62
CA PHE A 112 -10.89 -23.08 18.99
C PHE A 112 -11.10 -23.25 17.47
N ASN A 113 -12.27 -23.70 17.04
CA ASN A 113 -12.58 -23.82 15.61
C ASN A 113 -12.51 -22.46 14.88
N LEU A 114 -12.99 -21.38 15.52
CA LEU A 114 -12.89 -20.02 14.98
C LEU A 114 -11.43 -19.56 14.90
N PHE A 115 -10.59 -19.94 15.86
CA PHE A 115 -9.16 -19.62 15.86
C PHE A 115 -8.42 -20.35 14.73
N ASP A 116 -8.67 -21.65 14.54
CA ASP A 116 -8.09 -22.42 13.44
C ASP A 116 -8.51 -21.86 12.08
N ALA A 117 -9.79 -21.52 11.92
CA ALA A 117 -10.31 -20.89 10.72
C ALA A 117 -9.64 -19.53 10.46
N MET A 118 -9.43 -18.71 11.50
CA MET A 118 -8.72 -17.44 11.41
C MET A 118 -7.27 -17.66 10.94
N LEU A 119 -6.54 -18.64 11.49
CA LEU A 119 -5.16 -18.92 11.07
C LEU A 119 -5.07 -19.35 9.61
N ILE A 120 -6.01 -20.16 9.13
CA ILE A 120 -6.10 -20.54 7.71
C ILE A 120 -6.38 -19.31 6.85
N ASN A 121 -7.31 -18.46 7.27
CA ASN A 121 -7.65 -17.24 6.54
C ASN A 121 -6.46 -16.27 6.47
N VAL A 122 -5.75 -16.05 7.58
CA VAL A 122 -4.52 -15.23 7.61
C VAL A 122 -3.53 -15.74 6.58
N ARG A 123 -3.27 -17.05 6.52
CA ARG A 123 -2.35 -17.63 5.52
C ARG A 123 -2.85 -17.35 4.10
N LYS A 124 -4.13 -17.62 3.80
CA LYS A 124 -4.72 -17.40 2.46
C LYS A 124 -4.62 -15.94 2.03
N VAL A 125 -5.00 -15.01 2.90
CA VAL A 125 -5.01 -13.57 2.61
C VAL A 125 -3.59 -13.01 2.48
N VAL A 126 -2.65 -13.41 3.33
CA VAL A 126 -1.24 -13.00 3.22
C VAL A 126 -0.63 -13.51 1.92
N THR A 127 -0.81 -14.79 1.59
CA THR A 127 -0.31 -15.37 0.34
C THR A 127 -0.89 -14.63 -0.87
N GLY A 128 -2.20 -14.39 -0.91
CA GLY A 128 -2.86 -13.64 -1.98
C GLY A 128 -2.36 -12.20 -2.11
N ALA A 129 -2.20 -11.50 -0.99
CA ALA A 129 -1.69 -10.13 -0.98
C ALA A 129 -0.26 -10.04 -1.53
N LEU A 130 0.63 -10.94 -1.10
CA LEU A 130 2.02 -10.99 -1.60
C LEU A 130 2.09 -11.41 -3.08
N ALA A 131 1.27 -12.37 -3.48
CA ALA A 131 1.20 -12.84 -4.85
C ALA A 131 0.77 -11.73 -5.83
N ASN A 132 -0.10 -10.81 -5.39
CA ASN A 132 -0.60 -9.67 -6.16
C ASN A 132 0.15 -8.35 -5.89
N LEU A 133 1.12 -8.33 -4.99
CA LEU A 133 1.87 -7.12 -4.64
C LEU A 133 2.66 -6.58 -5.84
N GLU A 134 2.40 -5.32 -6.20
CA GLU A 134 3.17 -4.56 -7.19
C GLU A 134 3.76 -3.32 -6.52
N ILE A 135 5.10 -3.23 -6.49
CA ILE A 135 5.81 -2.09 -5.91
C ILE A 135 6.21 -1.15 -7.06
N GLN A 136 5.68 0.06 -7.05
CA GLN A 136 6.12 1.12 -7.96
C GLN A 136 7.47 1.65 -7.48
N VAL A 137 8.56 1.16 -8.09
CA VAL A 137 9.89 1.73 -7.88
C VAL A 137 10.05 2.86 -8.88
N GLU A 138 9.89 4.09 -8.42
CA GLU A 138 10.17 5.27 -9.23
C GLU A 138 11.67 5.31 -9.49
N GLN A 139 12.09 4.76 -10.62
CA GLN A 139 13.43 4.95 -11.13
C GLN A 139 13.52 6.42 -11.54
N SER A 140 14.01 7.27 -10.62
CA SER A 140 14.39 8.63 -10.96
C SER A 140 15.25 8.58 -12.21
N PRO A 141 14.82 9.15 -13.35
CA PRO A 141 15.71 9.29 -14.48
C PRO A 141 16.91 10.06 -13.96
N GLN A 142 18.11 9.49 -14.07
CA GLN A 142 19.32 10.28 -13.97
C GLN A 142 19.21 11.35 -15.06
N SER A 143 18.69 12.51 -14.69
CA SER A 143 18.74 13.71 -15.50
C SER A 143 20.22 13.97 -15.72
N GLY A 144 20.69 13.61 -16.92
CA GLY A 144 21.92 14.16 -17.47
C GLY A 144 21.74 15.67 -17.45
N ILE A 145 22.38 16.32 -16.48
CA ILE A 145 22.54 17.76 -16.49
C ILE A 145 23.54 18.01 -17.61
N ASN A 146 22.99 18.24 -18.81
CA ASN A 146 23.70 18.98 -19.84
C ASN A 146 23.86 20.40 -19.30
N ASP A 147 25.09 20.71 -18.89
CA ASP A 147 25.60 22.09 -18.87
C ASP A 147 25.49 22.62 -20.31
N ASP A 148 24.40 23.30 -20.64
CA ASP A 148 24.34 24.29 -21.73
C ASP A 148 22.90 24.77 -21.94
N VAL A 149 22.49 25.80 -21.19
CA VAL A 149 21.74 26.93 -21.77
C VAL A 149 21.81 28.13 -20.83
N VAL A 150 22.85 28.93 -21.06
CA VAL A 150 22.87 30.36 -20.75
C VAL A 150 22.12 31.08 -21.88
N ALA A 151 21.41 32.14 -21.49
CA ALA A 151 20.99 33.28 -22.31
C ALA A 151 19.57 33.31 -22.90
N GLU A 152 19.10 34.57 -22.95
CA GLU A 152 17.96 35.09 -23.70
C GLU A 152 16.56 34.74 -23.20
N TYR A 153 15.95 35.66 -22.44
CA TYR A 153 14.67 36.28 -22.81
C TYR A 153 14.53 37.59 -22.04
N GLU A 154 15.31 38.58 -22.48
CA GLU A 154 15.01 39.99 -22.27
C GLU A 154 14.02 40.43 -23.37
N ARG A 155 13.04 41.27 -22.99
CA ARG A 155 12.13 42.06 -23.85
C ARG A 155 10.94 41.32 -24.47
N SER A 156 9.74 41.63 -23.95
CA SER A 156 8.77 42.47 -24.67
C SER A 156 7.48 42.61 -23.84
N SER A 157 7.29 43.78 -23.22
CA SER A 157 5.95 44.30 -22.95
C SER A 157 5.47 45.03 -24.21
N PRO A 158 4.16 44.99 -24.50
CA PRO A 158 3.44 46.26 -24.59
C PRO A 158 2.09 46.23 -23.87
N GLU A 159 1.75 47.41 -23.33
CA GLU A 159 0.52 47.78 -22.63
C GLU A 159 -0.74 47.68 -23.52
N VAL A 160 -1.88 47.27 -22.94
CA VAL A 160 -3.23 47.81 -23.23
C VAL A 160 -4.12 47.66 -21.97
N GLU A 161 -4.59 48.78 -21.41
CA GLU A 161 -5.70 48.88 -20.44
C GLU A 161 -7.04 49.18 -21.18
N PRO A 162 -8.23 49.25 -20.53
CA PRO A 162 -8.83 48.37 -19.53
C PRO A 162 -10.32 48.04 -19.86
N ASN A 163 -10.95 47.25 -18.98
CA ASN A 163 -12.37 47.30 -18.55
C ASN A 163 -13.35 46.21 -19.08
N LEU A 164 -13.84 45.34 -18.18
CA LEU A 164 -15.23 45.28 -17.67
C LEU A 164 -15.57 43.89 -17.05
N ASP A 165 -16.03 43.95 -15.80
CA ASP A 165 -16.99 43.10 -15.10
C ASP A 165 -16.76 41.60 -14.75
N ASN A 166 -16.69 41.41 -13.42
CA ASN A 166 -17.48 40.50 -12.57
C ASN A 166 -17.12 39.00 -12.44
N ASN A 167 -16.47 38.74 -11.29
CA ASN A 167 -16.90 37.80 -10.23
C ASN A 167 -16.39 36.34 -10.28
N ALA A 168 -15.36 36.03 -9.48
CA ALA A 168 -15.39 34.96 -8.46
C ALA A 168 -14.03 34.77 -7.72
N SER A 169 -14.03 35.09 -6.43
CA SER A 169 -13.37 34.38 -5.31
C SER A 169 -11.88 33.99 -5.38
N ARG A 170 -11.01 34.82 -4.78
CA ARG A 170 -9.79 34.37 -4.05
C ARG A 170 -9.47 35.34 -2.89
N PRO A 171 -9.10 34.85 -1.69
CA PRO A 171 -8.67 35.72 -0.61
C PRO A 171 -7.30 36.33 -0.95
N MET A 172 -7.26 37.65 -1.14
CA MET A 172 -6.02 38.41 -1.31
C MET A 172 -5.19 38.38 -0.03
N VAL A 173 -4.06 37.67 -0.08
CA VAL A 173 -2.90 38.04 0.73
C VAL A 173 -2.45 39.41 0.24
N ARG A 174 -2.56 40.40 1.12
CA ARG A 174 -2.15 41.80 0.88
C ARG A 174 -0.62 41.83 0.73
N ASN A 175 -0.12 41.65 -0.50
CA ASN A 175 1.26 41.95 -0.84
C ASN A 175 1.42 43.47 -0.89
N SER A 176 1.71 44.08 0.25
CA SER A 176 2.37 45.38 0.27
C SER A 176 3.73 45.20 -0.41
N LYS A 177 3.84 45.64 -1.66
CA LYS A 177 5.10 45.88 -2.38
C LYS A 177 5.89 46.96 -1.63
N GLY A 178 6.51 46.59 -0.52
CA GLY A 178 7.68 47.25 0.01
C GLY A 178 8.89 46.59 -0.63
N ASN A 179 9.86 47.39 -1.06
CA ASN A 179 11.13 46.90 -1.59
C ASN A 179 11.85 46.15 -0.45
N ILE A 180 11.74 44.81 -0.43
CA ILE A 180 12.39 43.97 0.58
C ILE A 180 13.88 43.93 0.22
N ASP A 181 14.69 44.68 0.95
CA ASP A 181 16.13 44.71 0.78
C ASP A 181 16.75 43.51 1.51
N PRO A 182 17.39 42.54 0.81
CA PRO A 182 18.00 41.35 1.43
C PRO A 182 19.05 41.66 2.50
N ASN A 183 19.58 42.87 2.57
CA ASN A 183 20.60 43.27 3.54
C ASN A 183 20.03 44.03 4.75
N ASN A 184 18.74 44.39 4.75
CA ASN A 184 18.11 45.14 5.84
C ASN A 184 16.89 44.39 6.42
N PRO A 185 17.04 43.66 7.55
CA PRO A 185 15.97 42.88 8.18
C PRO A 185 14.71 43.66 8.55
N ALA A 186 14.81 44.97 8.79
CA ALA A 186 13.67 45.81 9.11
C ALA A 186 12.71 46.01 7.93
N SER A 187 13.20 45.83 6.69
CA SER A 187 12.41 45.96 5.46
C SER A 187 11.57 44.72 5.13
N TRP A 188 11.84 43.58 5.78
CA TRP A 188 11.25 42.28 5.42
C TRP A 188 9.80 42.08 5.90
N GLY A 189 9.33 42.94 6.82
CA GLY A 189 7.99 42.83 7.40
C GLY A 189 7.74 41.49 8.11
N LYS A 190 6.50 40.99 8.03
CA LYS A 190 6.12 39.70 8.63
C LYS A 190 6.49 38.54 7.70
N VAL A 191 7.67 37.96 7.89
CA VAL A 191 8.12 36.77 7.15
C VAL A 191 7.57 35.48 7.80
N PRO A 192 6.85 34.60 7.07
CA PRO A 192 6.38 33.33 7.61
C PRO A 192 7.55 32.41 7.99
N ARG A 193 7.50 31.76 9.17
CA ARG A 193 8.61 30.91 9.69
C ARG A 193 9.12 29.83 8.73
N ASN A 194 8.26 29.28 7.87
CA ASN A 194 8.62 28.22 6.93
C ASN A 194 8.94 28.73 5.50
N ALA A 195 8.76 30.01 5.20
CA ALA A 195 9.10 30.59 3.90
C ALA A 195 10.63 30.69 3.73
N LEU A 196 11.11 30.84 2.49
CA LEU A 196 12.51 31.12 2.21
C LEU A 196 12.94 32.44 2.87
N CYS A 197 14.13 32.47 3.45
CA CYS A 197 14.63 33.65 4.14
C CYS A 197 14.90 34.78 3.14
N PRO A 198 14.42 36.02 3.37
CA PRO A 198 14.61 37.13 2.43
C PRO A 198 16.05 37.61 2.27
N CYS A 199 16.99 37.15 3.11
CA CYS A 199 18.42 37.47 3.02
C CYS A 199 19.16 36.74 1.88
N GLY A 200 18.45 36.00 1.02
CA GLY A 200 19.06 35.27 -0.09
C GLY A 200 19.83 34.00 0.29
N SER A 201 19.77 33.53 1.54
CA SER A 201 20.56 32.37 2.01
C SER A 201 20.05 31.01 1.54
N GLY A 202 18.90 30.95 0.85
CA GLY A 202 18.25 29.70 0.41
C GLY A 202 17.68 28.83 1.53
N LYS A 203 17.83 29.22 2.81
CA LYS A 203 17.31 28.48 3.97
C LYS A 203 15.90 28.97 4.35
N LYS A 204 15.08 28.13 4.99
CA LYS A 204 13.79 28.55 5.57
C LYS A 204 14.02 29.57 6.70
N PHE A 205 13.15 30.56 6.86
CA PHE A 205 13.31 31.67 7.81
C PHE A 205 13.62 31.19 9.25
N LYS A 206 12.91 30.18 9.76
CA LYS A 206 13.16 29.57 11.09
C LYS A 206 14.56 28.96 11.29
N HIS A 207 15.25 28.62 10.21
CA HIS A 207 16.61 28.05 10.24
C HIS A 207 17.69 29.08 9.90
N CYS A 208 17.30 30.35 9.74
CA CYS A 208 18.17 31.47 9.45
C CYS A 208 17.87 32.60 10.44
N HIS A 209 17.37 33.75 9.99
CA HIS A 209 17.11 34.93 10.83
C HIS A 209 15.90 34.83 11.78
N GLY A 210 15.08 33.79 11.65
CA GLY A 210 13.96 33.49 12.55
C GLY A 210 14.27 32.45 13.64
N LYS A 211 15.56 32.15 13.86
CA LYS A 211 16.01 31.26 14.93
C LYS A 211 16.00 32.04 16.25
N ILE A 212 15.18 31.59 17.20
CA ILE A 212 15.23 32.01 18.61
C ILE A 212 16.22 31.07 19.31
#